data_AF-A0AAV5LT88-F1
#
_entry.id   AF-A0AAV5LT88-F1
#
_cell.length_a   1.000
_cell.length_b   1.000
_cell.length_c   1.000
_cell.angle_alpha   90.00
_cell.angle_beta   90.00
_cell.angle_gamma   90.00
#
_symmetry.space_group_name_H-M   'P 1'
#
loop_
_entity.id
_entity.type
_entity.pdbx_description
1 polymer ?
#
loop_
_entity_poly.entity_id
_entity_poly.type
_entity_poly.pdbx_seq_one_letter_code
_entity_poly.pdbx_strand_id
1 'polypeptide(L)'
;MDIFMQILILAIFWQHLMEKLAFLDFGMMSETPEEARSAIIGHVVHMVNRDYEAMARDYYALDFLSPDVDVSPIVPALRDFFDDVLNYTVSELNFKRLVDGLGAVLYQYPFNVPAYYALILRSLTVLEGLALYADPNFKVLAASYPYFAKRLLTDPNPYLRDALIELLFKDGRFRWNRLENLLVQGRKDRDFSAKDALQPVLKLLLAPDGEELRTLVIKEAVRVTEAIMLGSLIDTYKSLPEFVRALIPNGNTSRPLVLSDTELGSMLELRDQVCRIWVLLRSSENFDPALLQPILQVLQQP
;
A
#
# COMPACT_ATOMS: atom_id res chain seq x y z
N MET A 1 -0.54 2.31 -20.77
CA MET A 1 -1.41 2.95 -19.75
C MET A 1 -1.13 4.45 -19.84
N ASP A 2 -1.52 5.02 -20.99
CA ASP A 2 -0.95 6.25 -21.61
C ASP A 2 -1.99 7.34 -21.88
N ILE A 3 -3.05 7.17 -21.13
CA ILE A 3 -4.37 7.75 -21.25
C ILE A 3 -4.93 7.64 -19.84
N PHE A 4 -4.64 6.51 -19.20
CA PHE A 4 -5.05 6.13 -17.88
C PHE A 4 -4.78 7.16 -16.80
N MET A 5 -3.64 7.83 -16.63
CA MET A 5 -3.49 8.71 -15.45
C MET A 5 -4.21 10.07 -15.60
N GLN A 6 -4.26 10.63 -16.81
CA GLN A 6 -5.05 11.83 -17.13
C GLN A 6 -6.56 11.51 -17.16
N ILE A 7 -6.96 10.39 -17.79
CA ILE A 7 -8.33 9.88 -17.77
C ILE A 7 -8.72 9.41 -16.40
N LEU A 8 -7.83 8.88 -15.56
CA LEU A 8 -8.15 8.45 -14.20
C LEU A 8 -8.45 9.65 -13.33
N ILE A 9 -7.68 10.73 -13.41
CA ILE A 9 -7.99 11.93 -12.62
C ILE A 9 -9.22 12.64 -13.16
N LEU A 10 -9.41 12.71 -14.48
CA LEU A 10 -10.66 13.19 -15.08
C LEU A 10 -11.86 12.29 -14.75
N ALA A 11 -11.69 10.96 -14.76
CA ALA A 11 -12.75 10.01 -14.44
C ALA A 11 -13.07 10.03 -12.95
N ILE A 12 -12.09 10.06 -12.06
CA ILE A 12 -12.29 10.14 -10.62
C ILE A 12 -12.96 11.47 -10.25
N PHE A 13 -12.51 12.58 -10.84
CA PHE A 13 -13.12 13.90 -10.62
C PHE A 13 -14.56 13.97 -11.16
N TRP A 14 -14.82 13.41 -12.34
CA TRP A 14 -16.13 13.52 -13.00
C TRP A 14 -17.13 12.44 -12.60
N GLN A 15 -16.68 11.29 -12.08
CA GLN A 15 -17.52 10.21 -11.53
C GLN A 15 -18.27 10.66 -10.27
N HIS A 16 -17.85 11.77 -9.66
CA HIS A 16 -18.56 12.43 -8.57
C HIS A 16 -19.61 13.46 -9.04
N LEU A 17 -19.57 13.89 -10.31
CA LEU A 17 -20.34 15.04 -10.83
C LEU A 17 -21.31 14.70 -11.98
N MET A 18 -21.03 13.72 -12.84
CA MET A 18 -21.98 13.27 -13.88
C MET A 18 -21.90 11.76 -14.18
N GLU A 19 -23.01 11.16 -14.58
CA GLU A 19 -23.10 9.73 -14.93
C GLU A 19 -22.30 9.34 -16.18
N LYS A 20 -21.95 10.30 -17.06
CA LYS A 20 -21.16 10.06 -18.29
C LYS A 20 -20.27 11.27 -18.64
N LEU A 21 -18.99 11.01 -18.89
CA LEU A 21 -17.99 11.97 -19.38
C LEU A 21 -17.66 11.64 -20.84
N ALA A 22 -17.78 12.62 -21.74
CA ALA A 22 -17.41 12.48 -23.14
C ALA A 22 -16.12 13.27 -23.42
N PHE A 23 -15.07 12.57 -23.86
CA PHE A 23 -13.82 13.19 -24.30
C PHE A 23 -13.95 13.60 -25.77
N LEU A 24 -13.71 14.87 -26.07
CA LEU A 24 -13.87 15.44 -27.41
C LEU A 24 -12.53 15.82 -28.07
N ASP A 25 -11.46 15.98 -27.27
CA ASP A 25 -10.14 16.38 -27.75
C ASP A 25 -9.07 15.41 -27.23
N PHE A 26 -8.20 14.99 -28.15
CA PHE A 26 -7.08 14.06 -27.92
C PHE A 26 -5.75 14.63 -28.46
N GLY A 27 -5.67 15.94 -28.71
CA GLY A 27 -4.49 16.57 -29.33
C GLY A 27 -3.24 16.60 -28.45
N MET A 28 -3.35 16.32 -27.14
CA MET A 28 -2.23 16.33 -26.17
C MET A 28 -1.94 14.95 -25.55
N MET A 29 -2.28 13.88 -26.26
CA MET A 29 -2.03 12.51 -25.80
C MET A 29 -0.55 12.16 -25.89
N SER A 30 -0.02 11.47 -24.89
CA SER A 30 1.38 11.06 -24.84
C SER A 30 1.51 9.60 -24.42
N GLU A 31 2.35 8.84 -25.12
CA GLU A 31 2.71 7.48 -24.73
C GLU A 31 3.88 7.46 -23.76
N THR A 32 3.73 6.70 -22.68
CA THR A 32 4.70 6.47 -21.62
C THR A 32 5.08 4.98 -21.62
N PRO A 33 6.38 4.64 -21.64
CA PRO A 33 6.83 3.25 -21.58
C PRO A 33 6.29 2.49 -20.36
N GLU A 34 6.14 1.18 -20.45
CA GLU A 34 5.64 0.37 -19.33
C GLU A 34 6.60 0.35 -18.15
N GLU A 35 7.88 0.35 -18.45
CA GLU A 35 8.98 0.41 -17.51
C GLU A 35 8.89 1.71 -16.69
N ALA A 36 8.67 2.85 -17.36
CA ALA A 36 8.49 4.15 -16.73
C ALA A 36 7.28 4.17 -15.78
N ARG A 37 6.16 3.55 -16.18
CA ARG A 37 4.95 3.47 -15.34
C ARG A 37 5.18 2.60 -14.10
N SER A 38 5.89 1.49 -14.28
CA SER A 38 6.25 0.60 -13.18
C SER A 38 7.16 1.34 -12.21
N ALA A 39 8.23 1.97 -12.71
CA ALA A 39 9.20 2.73 -11.94
C ALA A 39 8.57 3.85 -11.09
N ILE A 40 7.54 4.55 -11.58
CA ILE A 40 6.79 5.54 -10.78
C ILE A 40 6.21 4.90 -9.51
N ILE A 41 5.62 3.71 -9.63
CA ILE A 41 4.93 3.08 -8.50
C ILE A 41 5.95 2.58 -7.47
N GLY A 42 7.07 2.00 -7.89
CA GLY A 42 8.12 1.59 -6.96
C GLY A 42 8.80 2.76 -6.28
N HIS A 43 8.97 3.89 -6.99
CA HIS A 43 9.39 5.15 -6.38
C HIS A 43 8.47 5.61 -5.26
N VAL A 44 7.15 5.50 -5.48
CA VAL A 44 6.15 5.78 -4.43
C VAL A 44 6.24 4.77 -3.27
N VAL A 45 6.56 3.50 -3.54
CA VAL A 45 6.75 2.49 -2.48
C VAL A 45 7.98 2.79 -1.63
N HIS A 46 9.14 3.06 -2.24
CA HIS A 46 10.35 3.43 -1.51
C HIS A 46 10.13 4.70 -0.67
N MET A 47 9.42 5.70 -1.21
CA MET A 47 8.98 6.89 -0.47
C MET A 47 8.16 6.51 0.78
N VAL A 48 7.09 5.72 0.63
CA VAL A 48 6.20 5.34 1.75
C VAL A 48 6.94 4.48 2.79
N ASN A 49 7.96 3.74 2.37
CA ASN A 49 8.83 2.96 3.24
C ASN A 49 9.91 3.78 3.95
N ARG A 50 10.06 5.06 3.58
CA ARG A 50 11.17 5.94 3.97
C ARG A 50 12.53 5.34 3.61
N ASP A 51 12.58 4.57 2.53
CA ASP A 51 13.81 4.02 1.98
C ASP A 51 14.37 4.99 0.94
N TYR A 52 14.99 6.06 1.43
CA TYR A 52 15.49 7.14 0.57
C TYR A 52 16.72 6.73 -0.25
N GLU A 53 17.42 5.67 0.18
CA GLU A 53 18.53 5.07 -0.56
C GLU A 53 18.01 4.33 -1.80
N ALA A 54 16.99 3.48 -1.64
CA ALA A 54 16.35 2.82 -2.76
C ALA A 54 15.61 3.83 -3.66
N MET A 55 14.94 4.81 -3.05
CA MET A 55 14.26 5.90 -3.74
C MET A 55 15.20 6.69 -4.67
N ALA A 56 16.42 6.97 -4.22
CA ALA A 56 17.42 7.66 -5.02
C ALA A 56 17.89 6.81 -6.21
N ARG A 57 17.98 5.49 -6.04
CA ARG A 57 18.33 4.55 -7.13
C ARG A 57 17.22 4.40 -8.18
N ASP A 58 15.96 4.66 -7.83
CA ASP A 58 14.88 4.65 -8.82
C ASP A 58 15.07 5.67 -9.93
N TYR A 59 15.86 6.73 -9.71
CA TYR A 59 16.15 7.71 -10.76
C TYR A 59 16.89 7.10 -11.95
N TYR A 60 17.55 5.94 -11.80
CA TYR A 60 18.06 5.19 -12.95
C TYR A 60 16.92 4.50 -13.72
N ALA A 61 15.99 3.87 -13.01
CA ALA A 61 14.84 3.18 -13.63
C ALA A 61 13.83 4.17 -14.26
N LEU A 62 13.77 5.40 -13.75
CA LEU A 62 12.98 6.50 -14.28
C LEU A 62 13.67 7.22 -15.46
N ASP A 63 14.90 6.82 -15.83
CA ASP A 63 15.71 7.48 -16.87
C ASP A 63 16.00 8.96 -16.56
N PHE A 64 16.04 9.30 -15.27
CA PHE A 64 16.31 10.64 -14.75
C PHE A 64 17.80 10.90 -14.57
N LEU A 65 18.54 9.84 -14.24
CA LEU A 65 19.99 9.85 -14.03
C LEU A 65 20.59 8.62 -14.70
N SER A 66 21.84 8.75 -15.15
CA SER A 66 22.58 7.62 -15.70
C SER A 66 23.17 6.76 -14.56
N PRO A 67 23.28 5.42 -14.71
CA PRO A 67 23.76 4.52 -13.65
C PRO A 67 25.18 4.81 -13.11
N ASP A 68 25.98 5.60 -13.83
CA ASP A 68 27.31 6.05 -13.41
C ASP A 68 27.30 7.25 -12.45
N VAL A 69 26.15 7.91 -12.27
CA VAL A 69 26.01 9.05 -11.36
C VAL A 69 25.81 8.56 -9.94
N ASP A 70 26.65 9.01 -9.00
CA ASP A 70 26.46 8.76 -7.58
C ASP A 70 25.25 9.54 -7.03
N VAL A 71 24.25 8.80 -6.53
CA VAL A 71 23.01 9.34 -5.97
C VAL A 71 23.03 9.51 -4.45
N SER A 72 24.07 9.01 -3.76
CA SER A 72 24.20 9.16 -2.30
C SER A 72 24.10 10.62 -1.80
N PRO A 73 24.61 11.64 -2.53
CA PRO A 73 24.44 13.03 -2.12
C PRO A 73 22.99 13.53 -2.13
N ILE A 74 22.11 12.91 -2.93
CA ILE A 74 20.70 13.31 -3.09
C ILE A 74 19.85 12.83 -1.89
N VAL A 75 20.25 11.73 -1.25
CA VAL A 75 19.50 11.05 -0.17
C VAL A 75 19.09 11.99 0.97
N PRO A 76 19.95 12.86 1.52
CA PRO A 76 19.55 13.81 2.56
C PRO A 76 18.47 14.79 2.10
N ALA A 77 18.58 15.31 0.87
CA ALA A 77 17.59 16.24 0.32
C ALA A 77 16.22 15.57 0.13
N LEU A 78 16.22 14.31 -0.34
CA LEU A 78 14.98 13.52 -0.44
C LEU A 78 14.38 13.28 0.94
N ARG A 79 15.21 12.90 1.92
CA ARG A 79 14.77 12.66 3.30
C ARG A 79 14.12 13.91 3.88
N ASP A 80 14.80 15.05 3.81
CA ASP A 80 14.30 16.31 4.38
C ASP A 80 12.96 16.72 3.76
N PHE A 81 12.83 16.57 2.43
CA PHE A 81 11.59 16.89 1.74
C PHE A 81 10.46 15.89 2.02
N PHE A 82 10.73 14.59 1.85
CA PHE A 82 9.69 13.57 1.95
C PHE A 82 9.32 13.21 3.38
N ASP A 83 10.20 13.39 4.37
CA ASP A 83 9.81 13.25 5.78
C ASP A 83 8.78 14.30 6.17
N ASP A 84 8.89 15.54 5.65
CA ASP A 84 7.87 16.58 5.82
C ASP A 84 6.56 16.21 5.12
N VAL A 85 6.65 15.79 3.84
CA VAL A 85 5.47 15.35 3.06
C VAL A 85 4.72 14.20 3.74
N LEU A 86 5.44 13.21 4.27
CA LEU A 86 4.84 12.03 4.90
C LEU A 86 4.26 12.30 6.29
N ASN A 87 4.48 13.48 6.87
CA ASN A 87 3.79 13.91 8.09
C ASN A 87 2.38 14.44 7.80
N TYR A 88 2.09 14.79 6.55
CA TYR A 88 0.74 15.14 6.12
C TYR A 88 -0.04 13.89 5.70
N THR A 89 -1.35 13.91 5.95
CA THR A 89 -2.25 12.92 5.37
C THR A 89 -2.40 13.13 3.87
N VAL A 90 -2.75 12.08 3.13
CA VAL A 90 -3.02 12.16 1.67
C VAL A 90 -4.10 13.22 1.34
N SER A 91 -5.01 13.49 2.29
CA SER A 91 -6.05 14.51 2.18
C SER A 91 -5.56 15.94 2.47
N GLU A 92 -4.42 16.10 3.12
CA GLU A 92 -3.82 17.42 3.40
C GLU A 92 -2.84 17.84 2.30
N LEU A 93 -2.24 16.87 1.62
CA LEU A 93 -1.29 17.10 0.54
C LEU A 93 -1.94 17.76 -0.68
N ASN A 94 -1.23 18.73 -1.26
CA ASN A 94 -1.59 19.41 -2.49
C ASN A 94 -0.54 19.08 -3.55
N PHE A 95 -0.97 18.73 -4.76
CA PHE A 95 -0.07 18.22 -5.79
C PHE A 95 0.88 19.31 -6.30
N LYS A 96 0.43 20.56 -6.44
CA LYS A 96 1.32 21.70 -6.72
C LYS A 96 2.49 21.79 -5.74
N ARG A 97 2.26 21.65 -4.42
CA ARG A 97 3.35 21.69 -3.43
C ARG A 97 4.36 20.56 -3.62
N LEU A 98 3.90 19.37 -4.02
CA LEU A 98 4.79 18.25 -4.33
C LEU A 98 5.65 18.55 -5.56
N VAL A 99 5.06 19.09 -6.62
CA VAL A 99 5.78 19.45 -7.85
C VAL A 99 6.80 20.56 -7.59
N ASP A 100 6.41 21.60 -6.86
CA ASP A 100 7.30 22.72 -6.51
C ASP A 100 8.49 22.23 -5.66
N GLY A 101 8.24 21.36 -4.68
CA GLY A 101 9.27 20.79 -3.83
C GLY A 101 10.22 19.83 -4.56
N LEU A 102 9.68 18.97 -5.42
CA LEU A 102 10.47 18.12 -6.30
C LEU A 102 11.36 18.95 -7.24
N GLY A 103 10.82 20.02 -7.83
CA GLY A 103 11.59 20.94 -8.66
C GLY A 103 12.84 21.48 -7.95
N ALA A 104 12.70 21.89 -6.69
CA ALA A 104 13.82 22.40 -5.90
C ALA A 104 14.93 21.36 -5.65
N VAL A 105 14.59 20.08 -5.56
CA VAL A 105 15.56 18.97 -5.47
C VAL A 105 16.21 18.70 -6.82
N LEU A 106 15.43 18.69 -7.90
CA LEU A 106 15.90 18.40 -9.27
C LEU A 106 16.93 19.43 -9.77
N TYR A 107 16.81 20.71 -9.37
CA TYR A 107 17.75 21.76 -9.79
C TYR A 107 19.17 21.62 -9.21
N GLN A 108 19.36 20.82 -8.16
CA GLN A 108 20.64 20.68 -7.47
C GLN A 108 21.54 19.58 -8.08
N TYR A 109 21.00 18.79 -9.01
CA TYR A 109 21.61 17.57 -9.52
C TYR A 109 21.43 17.44 -11.05
N PRO A 110 22.24 16.64 -11.75
CA PRO A 110 22.22 16.55 -13.21
C PRO A 110 21.05 15.71 -13.75
N PHE A 111 19.83 16.04 -13.33
CA PHE A 111 18.61 15.36 -13.79
C PHE A 111 18.34 15.64 -15.26
N ASN A 112 18.11 14.58 -16.02
CA ASN A 112 17.57 14.64 -17.38
C ASN A 112 16.16 14.04 -17.38
N VAL A 113 15.13 14.88 -17.26
CA VAL A 113 13.74 14.40 -17.16
C VAL A 113 13.17 14.14 -18.56
N PRO A 114 12.78 12.90 -18.91
CA PRO A 114 12.15 12.62 -20.19
C PRO A 114 10.87 13.43 -20.41
N ALA A 115 10.62 13.82 -21.67
CA ALA A 115 9.54 14.76 -22.02
C ALA A 115 8.14 14.30 -21.58
N TYR A 116 7.87 13.00 -21.60
CA TYR A 116 6.57 12.46 -21.20
C TYR A 116 6.26 12.68 -19.71
N TYR A 117 7.26 12.70 -18.82
CA TYR A 117 7.06 13.06 -17.41
C TYR A 117 6.68 14.53 -17.25
N ALA A 118 7.34 15.42 -17.99
CA ALA A 118 7.00 16.84 -17.98
C ALA A 118 5.56 17.09 -18.47
N LEU A 119 5.13 16.36 -19.51
CA LEU A 119 3.75 16.41 -20.02
C LEU A 119 2.75 15.87 -18.98
N ILE A 120 3.07 14.77 -18.30
CA ILE A 120 2.26 14.22 -17.21
C ILE A 120 2.08 15.28 -16.11
N LEU A 121 3.18 15.84 -15.58
CA LEU A 121 3.14 16.84 -14.50
C LEU A 121 2.36 18.09 -14.91
N ARG A 122 2.56 18.58 -16.14
CA ARG A 122 1.81 19.72 -16.69
C ARG A 122 0.32 19.44 -16.73
N SER A 123 -0.08 18.30 -17.29
CA SER A 123 -1.49 17.91 -17.37
C SER A 123 -2.12 17.75 -15.99
N LEU A 124 -1.42 17.10 -15.05
CA LEU A 124 -1.88 16.96 -13.66
C LEU A 124 -2.11 18.32 -12.99
N THR A 125 -1.18 19.26 -13.18
CA THR A 125 -1.29 20.61 -12.61
C THR A 125 -2.50 21.37 -13.17
N VAL A 126 -2.76 21.25 -14.48
CA VAL A 126 -3.94 21.87 -15.11
C VAL A 126 -5.23 21.21 -14.61
N LEU A 127 -5.25 19.88 -14.51
CA LEU A 127 -6.41 19.14 -14.00
C LEU A 127 -6.71 19.45 -12.53
N GLU A 128 -5.68 19.53 -11.68
CA GLU A 128 -5.85 19.94 -10.28
C GLU A 128 -6.39 21.37 -10.20
N GLY A 129 -5.88 22.29 -11.02
CA GLY A 129 -6.38 23.67 -11.08
C GLY A 129 -7.85 23.76 -11.49
N LEU A 130 -8.27 22.99 -12.50
CA LEU A 130 -9.68 22.89 -12.92
C LEU A 130 -10.56 22.27 -11.83
N ALA A 131 -10.06 21.23 -11.15
CA ALA A 131 -10.79 20.57 -10.09
C ALA A 131 -10.99 21.50 -8.88
N LEU A 132 -9.96 22.25 -8.49
CA LEU A 132 -10.02 23.25 -7.42
C LEU A 132 -10.94 24.43 -7.76
N TYR A 133 -11.09 24.75 -9.05
CA TYR A 133 -12.05 25.76 -9.48
C TYR A 133 -13.51 25.32 -9.23
N ALA A 134 -13.82 24.04 -9.44
CA ALA A 134 -15.15 23.49 -9.22
C ALA A 134 -15.43 23.14 -7.75
N ASP A 135 -14.45 22.55 -7.06
CA ASP A 135 -14.49 22.24 -5.63
C ASP A 135 -13.18 22.71 -4.97
N PRO A 136 -13.20 23.83 -4.21
CA PRO A 136 -12.03 24.35 -3.52
C PRO A 136 -11.39 23.39 -2.51
N ASN A 137 -12.14 22.40 -2.04
CA ASN A 137 -11.65 21.39 -1.09
C ASN A 137 -11.16 20.12 -1.79
N PHE A 138 -11.16 20.07 -3.13
CA PHE A 138 -10.74 18.89 -3.87
C PHE A 138 -9.27 18.54 -3.61
N LYS A 139 -9.00 17.25 -3.41
CA LYS A 139 -7.66 16.71 -3.14
C LYS A 139 -7.37 15.61 -4.14
N VAL A 140 -6.62 15.93 -5.18
CA VAL A 140 -6.33 15.01 -6.30
C VAL A 140 -5.69 13.70 -5.83
N LEU A 141 -4.77 13.77 -4.87
CA LEU A 141 -4.09 12.60 -4.32
C LEU A 141 -5.06 11.68 -3.57
N ALA A 142 -5.90 12.25 -2.70
CA ALA A 142 -6.89 11.49 -1.95
C ALA A 142 -7.93 10.86 -2.88
N ALA A 143 -8.33 11.58 -3.93
CA ALA A 143 -9.24 11.10 -4.94
C ALA A 143 -8.63 9.92 -5.73
N SER A 144 -7.32 9.98 -6.04
CA SER A 144 -6.59 8.94 -6.78
C SER A 144 -6.24 7.69 -5.96
N TYR A 145 -6.25 7.78 -4.63
CA TYR A 145 -5.73 6.72 -3.76
C TYR A 145 -6.45 5.36 -3.93
N PRO A 146 -7.80 5.29 -4.02
CA PRO A 146 -8.50 4.03 -4.30
C PRO A 146 -7.98 3.27 -5.52
N TYR A 147 -7.71 4.01 -6.60
CA TYR A 147 -7.18 3.41 -7.82
C TYR A 147 -5.78 2.84 -7.61
N PHE A 148 -4.86 3.60 -7.01
CA PHE A 148 -3.50 3.13 -6.75
C PHE A 148 -3.49 1.93 -5.81
N ALA A 149 -4.32 1.95 -4.76
CA ALA A 149 -4.45 0.85 -3.82
C ALA A 149 -4.95 -0.43 -4.53
N LYS A 150 -5.99 -0.33 -5.35
CA LYS A 150 -6.45 -1.44 -6.19
C LYS A 150 -5.35 -1.91 -7.13
N ARG A 151 -4.74 -0.99 -7.89
CA ARG A 151 -3.72 -1.32 -8.90
C ARG A 151 -2.56 -2.09 -8.26
N LEU A 152 -2.03 -1.61 -7.14
CA LEU A 152 -0.94 -2.26 -6.42
C LEU A 152 -1.32 -3.66 -5.91
N LEU A 153 -2.57 -3.87 -5.53
CA LEU A 153 -3.06 -5.18 -5.07
C LEU A 153 -3.30 -6.17 -6.23
N THR A 154 -3.77 -5.70 -7.38
CA THR A 154 -4.28 -6.59 -8.45
C THR A 154 -3.34 -6.79 -9.63
N ASP A 155 -2.35 -5.91 -9.82
CA ASP A 155 -1.52 -5.91 -11.03
C ASP A 155 -0.51 -7.08 -11.02
N PRO A 156 -0.45 -7.91 -12.08
CA PRO A 156 0.48 -9.03 -12.16
C PRO A 156 1.93 -8.63 -12.46
N ASN A 157 2.21 -7.34 -12.75
CA ASN A 157 3.55 -6.86 -13.05
C ASN A 157 4.55 -7.23 -11.92
N PRO A 158 5.68 -7.89 -12.23
CA PRO A 158 6.66 -8.31 -11.22
C PRO A 158 7.14 -7.17 -10.33
N TYR A 159 7.42 -6.01 -10.91
CA TYR A 159 7.90 -4.84 -10.17
C TYR A 159 6.85 -4.32 -9.17
N LEU A 160 5.57 -4.30 -9.56
CA LEU A 160 4.47 -3.90 -8.67
C LEU A 160 4.22 -4.89 -7.56
N ARG A 161 4.39 -6.17 -7.87
CA ARG A 161 4.30 -7.24 -6.89
C ARG A 161 5.43 -7.14 -5.87
N ASP A 162 6.66 -6.88 -6.30
CA ASP A 162 7.81 -6.72 -5.42
C ASP A 162 7.64 -5.46 -4.55
N ALA A 163 7.18 -4.36 -5.15
CA ALA A 163 6.79 -3.14 -4.44
C ALA A 163 5.65 -3.37 -3.41
N LEU A 164 4.66 -4.20 -3.73
CA LEU A 164 3.62 -4.59 -2.77
C LEU A 164 4.22 -5.38 -1.61
N ILE A 165 5.12 -6.33 -1.87
CA ILE A 165 5.80 -7.12 -0.82
C ILE A 165 6.61 -6.21 0.08
N GLU A 166 7.41 -5.31 -0.49
CA GLU A 166 8.16 -4.32 0.27
C GLU A 166 7.26 -3.39 1.06
N LEU A 167 6.05 -3.07 0.58
CA LEU A 167 5.08 -2.26 1.32
C LEU A 167 4.41 -3.04 2.47
N LEU A 168 4.26 -4.36 2.32
CA LEU A 168 3.61 -5.21 3.30
C LEU A 168 4.58 -5.78 4.33
N PHE A 169 5.84 -5.99 3.97
CA PHE A 169 6.87 -6.53 4.85
C PHE A 169 7.97 -5.49 5.09
N LYS A 170 8.40 -5.36 6.34
CA LYS A 170 9.59 -4.58 6.69
C LYS A 170 10.31 -5.26 7.84
N ASP A 171 11.63 -5.42 7.74
CA ASP A 171 12.46 -6.08 8.76
C ASP A 171 11.94 -7.49 9.16
N GLY A 172 11.40 -8.22 8.19
CA GLY A 172 10.82 -9.56 8.39
C GLY A 172 9.55 -9.59 9.25
N ARG A 173 8.84 -8.46 9.37
CA ARG A 173 7.52 -8.34 10.01
C ARG A 173 6.46 -7.90 9.01
N PHE A 174 5.27 -8.49 9.08
CA PHE A 174 4.14 -8.06 8.28
C PHE A 174 3.47 -6.82 8.88
N ARG A 175 3.15 -5.85 8.02
CA ARG A 175 2.50 -4.60 8.37
C ARG A 175 1.01 -4.68 8.05
N TRP A 176 0.26 -5.32 8.93
CA TRP A 176 -1.19 -5.49 8.82
C TRP A 176 -1.95 -4.17 8.56
N ASN A 177 -1.51 -3.08 9.18
CA ASN A 177 -2.10 -1.76 8.97
C ASN A 177 -1.95 -1.27 7.51
N ARG A 178 -0.85 -1.60 6.82
CA ARG A 178 -0.68 -1.27 5.40
C ARG A 178 -1.65 -2.07 4.53
N LEU A 179 -1.77 -3.38 4.76
CA LEU A 179 -2.73 -4.23 4.05
C LEU A 179 -4.18 -3.75 4.28
N GLU A 180 -4.56 -3.51 5.53
CA GLU A 180 -5.90 -3.04 5.89
C GLU A 180 -6.24 -1.74 5.13
N ASN A 181 -5.32 -0.76 5.16
CA ASN A 181 -5.52 0.50 4.43
C ASN A 181 -5.64 0.30 2.92
N LEU A 182 -4.81 -0.54 2.30
CA LEU A 182 -4.92 -0.84 0.86
C LEU A 182 -6.25 -1.49 0.52
N LEU A 183 -6.74 -2.43 1.33
CA LEU A 183 -8.03 -3.09 1.09
C LEU A 183 -9.20 -2.13 1.28
N VAL A 184 -9.18 -1.30 2.33
CA VAL A 184 -10.20 -0.28 2.59
C VAL A 184 -10.28 0.74 1.46
N GLN A 185 -9.14 1.19 0.93
CA GLN A 185 -9.10 2.17 -0.13
C GLN A 185 -9.40 1.53 -1.49
N GLY A 186 -8.81 0.38 -1.79
CA GLY A 186 -9.02 -0.37 -3.02
C GLY A 186 -10.49 -0.70 -3.25
N ARG A 187 -11.22 -1.11 -2.20
CA ARG A 187 -12.66 -1.42 -2.29
C ARG A 187 -13.55 -0.23 -2.66
N LYS A 188 -13.07 1.02 -2.53
CA LYS A 188 -13.84 2.20 -2.98
C LYS A 188 -13.91 2.29 -4.50
N ASP A 189 -13.01 1.60 -5.21
CA ASP A 189 -13.07 1.45 -6.67
C ASP A 189 -14.12 0.39 -7.03
N ARG A 190 -15.01 0.70 -7.98
CA ARG A 190 -16.16 -0.16 -8.34
C ARG A 190 -15.74 -1.51 -8.90
N ASP A 191 -14.58 -1.57 -9.54
CA ASP A 191 -14.06 -2.77 -10.19
C ASP A 191 -13.10 -3.54 -9.26
N PHE A 192 -13.12 -3.28 -7.96
CA PHE A 192 -12.29 -3.98 -6.99
C PHE A 192 -12.87 -5.35 -6.61
N SER A 193 -12.02 -6.38 -6.69
CA SER A 193 -12.33 -7.75 -6.29
C SER A 193 -11.24 -8.27 -5.35
N ALA A 194 -11.64 -8.76 -4.18
CA ALA A 194 -10.71 -9.36 -3.23
C ALA A 194 -10.00 -10.59 -3.81
N LYS A 195 -10.66 -11.32 -4.73
CA LYS A 195 -10.05 -12.43 -5.45
C LYS A 195 -8.86 -11.95 -6.26
N ASP A 196 -9.04 -10.90 -7.06
CA ASP A 196 -8.01 -10.39 -7.96
C ASP A 196 -6.86 -9.74 -7.19
N ALA A 197 -7.15 -9.16 -6.02
CA ALA A 197 -6.16 -8.60 -5.11
C ALA A 197 -5.22 -9.66 -4.48
N LEU A 198 -5.68 -10.91 -4.35
CA LEU A 198 -4.90 -11.98 -3.74
C LEU A 198 -4.11 -12.80 -4.77
N GLN A 199 -4.56 -12.84 -6.03
CA GLN A 199 -3.96 -13.68 -7.07
C GLN A 199 -2.44 -13.44 -7.27
N PRO A 200 -1.93 -12.20 -7.39
CA PRO A 200 -0.50 -11.98 -7.63
C PRO A 200 0.38 -12.52 -6.51
N VAL A 201 -0.04 -12.30 -5.25
CA VAL A 201 0.68 -12.74 -4.06
C VAL A 201 0.60 -14.26 -3.90
N LEU A 202 -0.57 -14.85 -4.09
CA LEU A 202 -0.76 -16.31 -4.05
C LEU A 202 0.09 -17.01 -5.12
N LYS A 203 0.11 -16.46 -6.34
CA LYS A 203 0.91 -17.00 -7.43
C LYS A 203 2.40 -17.00 -7.10
N LEU A 204 2.90 -15.93 -6.49
CA LEU A 204 4.29 -15.86 -6.07
C LEU A 204 4.60 -16.79 -4.89
N LEU A 205 3.71 -16.87 -3.90
CA LEU A 205 3.87 -17.77 -2.76
C LEU A 205 4.05 -19.23 -3.21
N LEU A 206 3.34 -19.63 -4.26
CA LEU A 206 3.40 -20.97 -4.85
C LEU A 206 4.51 -21.13 -5.91
N ALA A 207 5.07 -20.04 -6.39
CA ALA A 207 6.11 -20.08 -7.41
C ALA A 207 7.45 -20.55 -6.80
N PRO A 208 8.33 -21.22 -7.57
CA PRO A 208 9.59 -21.76 -7.06
C PRO A 208 10.52 -20.72 -6.43
N ASP A 209 10.47 -19.49 -6.93
CA ASP A 209 11.24 -18.32 -6.50
C ASP A 209 10.68 -17.65 -5.23
N GLY A 210 9.50 -18.06 -4.76
CA GLY A 210 8.82 -17.45 -3.62
C GLY A 210 9.27 -17.91 -2.22
N GLU A 211 10.42 -18.60 -2.07
CA GLU A 211 10.83 -19.19 -0.78
C GLU A 211 10.95 -18.17 0.36
N GLU A 212 11.47 -16.98 0.05
CA GLU A 212 11.59 -15.89 1.03
C GLU A 212 10.20 -15.44 1.51
N LEU A 213 9.27 -15.24 0.59
CA LEU A 213 7.89 -14.88 0.91
C LEU A 213 7.20 -15.99 1.71
N ARG A 214 7.41 -17.27 1.38
CA ARG A 214 6.87 -18.40 2.16
C ARG A 214 7.35 -18.36 3.59
N THR A 215 8.65 -18.16 3.80
CA THR A 215 9.23 -18.06 5.15
C THR A 215 8.59 -16.93 5.96
N LEU A 216 8.43 -15.75 5.34
CA LEU A 216 7.80 -14.60 5.97
C LEU A 216 6.32 -14.85 6.31
N VAL A 217 5.58 -15.48 5.40
CA VAL A 217 4.17 -15.83 5.60
C VAL A 217 3.99 -16.90 6.69
N ILE A 218 4.84 -17.93 6.73
CA ILE A 218 4.83 -18.96 7.79
C ILE A 218 5.05 -18.31 9.16
N LYS A 219 6.07 -17.46 9.28
CA LYS A 219 6.38 -16.76 10.53
C LYS A 219 5.23 -15.90 11.00
N GLU A 220 4.60 -15.15 10.09
CA GLU A 220 3.46 -14.31 10.45
C GLU A 220 2.20 -15.16 10.75
N ALA A 221 1.98 -16.27 10.06
CA ALA A 221 0.87 -17.18 10.32
C ALA A 221 0.94 -17.76 11.74
N VAL A 222 2.13 -18.21 12.19
CA VAL A 222 2.35 -18.65 13.58
C VAL A 222 1.95 -17.55 14.56
N ARG A 223 2.40 -16.31 14.32
CA ARG A 223 2.09 -15.16 15.17
C ARG A 223 0.59 -14.84 15.22
N VAL A 224 -0.11 -14.95 14.09
CA VAL A 224 -1.56 -14.78 14.00
C VAL A 224 -2.28 -15.91 14.75
N THR A 225 -1.86 -17.15 14.60
CA THR A 225 -2.43 -18.29 15.33
C THR A 225 -2.28 -18.11 16.84
N GLU A 226 -1.09 -17.70 17.31
CA GLU A 226 -0.87 -17.35 18.71
C GLU A 226 -1.82 -16.23 19.15
N ALA A 227 -1.87 -15.11 18.43
CA ALA A 227 -2.76 -13.99 18.75
C ALA A 227 -4.24 -14.40 18.87
N ILE A 228 -4.73 -15.24 17.96
CA ILE A 228 -6.11 -15.77 17.99
C ILE A 228 -6.33 -16.67 19.20
N MET A 229 -5.41 -17.61 19.47
CA MET A 229 -5.51 -18.52 20.61
C MET A 229 -5.51 -17.76 21.93
N LEU A 230 -4.58 -16.81 22.06
CA LEU A 230 -4.46 -15.96 23.23
C LEU A 230 -5.71 -15.11 23.45
N GLY A 231 -6.19 -14.44 22.41
CA GLY A 231 -7.40 -13.65 22.50
C GLY A 231 -8.63 -14.49 22.87
N SER A 232 -8.77 -15.69 22.30
CA SER A 232 -9.88 -16.59 22.62
C SER A 232 -9.84 -17.07 24.07
N LEU A 233 -8.64 -17.40 24.60
CA LEU A 233 -8.47 -17.77 26.01
C LEU A 233 -8.84 -16.62 26.95
N ILE A 234 -8.46 -15.40 26.60
CA ILE A 234 -8.77 -14.20 27.39
C ILE A 234 -10.26 -13.91 27.36
N ASP A 235 -10.90 -13.98 26.19
CA ASP A 235 -12.34 -13.76 26.05
C ASP A 235 -13.14 -14.84 26.78
N THR A 236 -12.70 -16.10 26.73
CA THR A 236 -13.28 -17.19 27.52
C THR A 236 -13.13 -16.93 29.02
N TYR A 237 -11.94 -16.52 29.47
CA TYR A 237 -11.73 -16.16 30.86
C TYR A 237 -12.64 -14.99 31.29
N LYS A 238 -12.79 -13.97 30.44
CA LYS A 238 -13.67 -12.80 30.65
C LYS A 238 -15.17 -13.10 30.52
N SER A 239 -15.58 -14.23 29.95
CA SER A 239 -16.99 -14.63 29.84
C SER A 239 -17.43 -15.59 30.95
N LEU A 240 -16.48 -16.23 31.65
CA LEU A 240 -16.78 -17.08 32.80
C LEU A 240 -17.44 -16.30 33.95
N PRO A 241 -18.46 -16.84 34.64
CA PRO A 241 -19.00 -16.25 35.87
C PRO A 241 -17.93 -16.09 36.97
N GLU A 242 -18.05 -15.08 37.83
CA GLU A 242 -17.06 -14.80 38.90
C GLU A 242 -16.76 -16.01 39.79
N PHE A 243 -17.79 -16.79 40.14
CA PHE A 243 -17.61 -17.98 40.98
C PHE A 243 -16.75 -19.06 40.33
N VAL A 244 -16.77 -19.16 38.98
CA VAL A 244 -15.91 -20.09 38.23
C VAL A 244 -14.49 -19.56 38.14
N ARG A 245 -14.32 -18.24 37.95
CA ARG A 245 -12.99 -17.61 37.94
C ARG A 245 -12.27 -17.75 39.27
N ALA A 246 -13.00 -17.68 40.38
CA ALA A 246 -12.48 -17.84 41.74
C ALA A 246 -11.98 -19.28 42.04
N LEU A 247 -12.41 -20.28 41.27
CA LEU A 247 -12.00 -21.69 41.41
C LEU A 247 -10.75 -22.04 40.61
N ILE A 248 -10.27 -21.16 39.74
CA ILE A 248 -9.03 -21.37 38.97
C ILE A 248 -7.85 -21.03 39.91
N PRO A 249 -6.92 -21.97 40.19
CA PRO A 249 -5.86 -21.77 41.17
C PRO A 249 -4.97 -20.59 40.79
N ASN A 250 -4.96 -19.57 41.63
CA ASN A 250 -4.19 -18.34 41.46
C ASN A 250 -2.75 -18.55 41.96
N GLY A 251 -1.97 -19.35 41.24
CA GLY A 251 -0.52 -19.45 41.44
C GLY A 251 0.17 -18.19 40.93
N ASN A 252 0.39 -17.22 41.83
CA ASN A 252 1.04 -15.92 41.60
C ASN A 252 0.41 -15.02 40.50
N THR A 253 -0.50 -14.14 40.94
CA THR A 253 -0.84 -12.85 40.30
C THR A 253 -1.23 -12.90 38.82
N SER A 254 -2.53 -13.04 38.56
CA SER A 254 -3.23 -12.31 37.50
C SER A 254 -2.74 -12.49 36.06
N ARG A 255 -2.50 -13.71 35.57
CA ARG A 255 -2.36 -13.95 34.12
C ARG A 255 -2.33 -15.43 33.76
N PRO A 256 -3.11 -15.90 32.77
CA PRO A 256 -2.95 -17.24 32.22
C PRO A 256 -1.58 -17.47 31.53
N LEU A 257 -0.79 -16.41 31.30
CA LEU A 257 0.45 -16.43 30.53
C LEU A 257 1.50 -15.46 31.10
N VAL A 258 2.74 -15.91 31.16
CA VAL A 258 3.92 -15.08 31.44
C VAL A 258 4.22 -14.23 30.20
N LEU A 259 3.34 -13.28 29.89
CA LEU A 259 3.51 -12.27 28.84
C LEU A 259 3.44 -10.89 29.49
N SER A 260 4.26 -9.97 29.00
CA SER A 260 4.16 -8.57 29.44
C SER A 260 2.80 -7.98 29.02
N ASP A 261 2.31 -7.01 29.79
CA ASP A 261 1.10 -6.22 29.46
C ASP A 261 1.12 -5.69 28.02
N THR A 262 2.29 -5.24 27.58
CA THR A 262 2.55 -4.67 26.27
C THR A 262 2.49 -5.70 25.15
N GLU A 263 3.07 -6.88 25.36
CA GLU A 263 3.00 -7.98 24.37
C GLU A 263 1.57 -8.47 24.21
N LEU A 264 0.85 -8.62 25.32
CA LEU A 264 -0.55 -9.03 25.32
C LEU A 264 -1.43 -8.05 24.53
N GLY A 265 -1.25 -6.74 24.76
CA GLY A 265 -1.95 -5.70 23.99
C GLY A 265 -1.66 -5.81 22.50
N SER A 266 -0.39 -5.97 22.12
CA SER A 266 0.00 -6.09 20.70
C SER A 266 -0.59 -7.33 20.01
N MET A 267 -0.72 -8.45 20.73
CA MET A 267 -1.30 -9.68 20.18
C MET A 267 -2.83 -9.58 20.06
N LEU A 268 -3.49 -8.91 21.00
CA LEU A 268 -4.92 -8.62 20.90
C LEU A 268 -5.23 -7.66 19.75
N GLU A 269 -4.45 -6.60 19.59
CA GLU A 269 -4.57 -5.68 18.45
C GLU A 269 -4.37 -6.41 17.12
N LEU A 270 -3.35 -7.27 17.04
CA LEU A 270 -3.10 -8.09 15.87
C LEU A 270 -4.31 -8.97 15.53
N ARG A 271 -4.87 -9.68 16.53
CA ARG A 271 -6.08 -10.49 16.35
C ARG A 271 -7.22 -9.66 15.78
N ASP A 272 -7.52 -8.53 16.41
CA ASP A 272 -8.65 -7.68 16.00
C ASP A 272 -8.44 -7.14 14.59
N GLN A 273 -7.19 -6.80 14.23
CA GLN A 273 -6.83 -6.34 12.90
C GLN A 273 -6.99 -7.43 11.82
N VAL A 274 -6.55 -8.65 12.11
CA VAL A 274 -6.78 -9.81 11.24
C VAL A 274 -8.27 -10.07 11.05
N CYS A 275 -9.06 -9.99 12.12
CA CYS A 275 -10.52 -10.13 12.04
C CYS A 275 -11.17 -9.05 11.16
N ARG A 276 -10.73 -7.79 11.24
CA ARG A 276 -11.22 -6.71 10.36
C ARG A 276 -10.90 -6.98 8.90
N ILE A 277 -9.66 -7.40 8.61
CA ILE A 277 -9.26 -7.77 7.24
C ILE A 277 -10.07 -8.96 6.72
N TRP A 278 -10.31 -9.96 7.56
CA TRP A 278 -11.16 -11.10 7.21
C TRP A 278 -12.59 -10.65 6.82
N VAL A 279 -13.17 -9.73 7.58
CA VAL A 279 -14.48 -9.15 7.27
C VAL A 279 -14.43 -8.36 5.96
N LEU A 280 -13.38 -7.57 5.72
CA LEU A 280 -13.19 -6.82 4.48
C LEU A 280 -13.15 -7.76 3.27
N LEU A 281 -12.35 -8.82 3.33
CA LEU A 281 -12.23 -9.81 2.26
C LEU A 281 -13.58 -10.52 2.00
N ARG A 282 -14.25 -11.01 3.05
CA ARG A 282 -15.55 -11.71 2.92
C ARG A 282 -16.66 -10.83 2.38
N SER A 283 -16.58 -9.53 2.60
CA SER A 283 -17.59 -8.58 2.13
C SER A 283 -17.46 -8.18 0.64
N SER A 284 -16.44 -8.67 -0.07
CA SER A 284 -16.28 -8.49 -1.51
C SER A 284 -17.17 -9.47 -2.29
N GLU A 285 -17.81 -9.00 -3.38
CA GLU A 285 -18.86 -9.73 -4.12
C GLU A 285 -18.44 -11.10 -4.70
N ASN A 286 -17.14 -11.43 -4.75
CA ASN A 286 -16.62 -12.66 -5.35
C ASN A 286 -15.55 -13.37 -4.50
N PHE A 287 -15.55 -13.17 -3.19
CA PHE A 287 -14.57 -13.80 -2.31
C PHE A 287 -15.01 -15.22 -1.88
N ASP A 288 -14.28 -16.23 -2.32
CA ASP A 288 -14.40 -17.61 -1.83
C ASP A 288 -13.25 -17.90 -0.83
N PRO A 289 -13.55 -18.31 0.42
CA PRO A 289 -12.52 -18.74 1.38
C PRO A 289 -11.56 -19.81 0.84
N ALA A 290 -11.97 -20.62 -0.14
CA ALA A 290 -11.10 -21.59 -0.80
C ALA A 290 -9.88 -20.96 -1.50
N LEU A 291 -9.93 -19.65 -1.83
CA LEU A 291 -8.79 -18.93 -2.40
C LEU A 291 -7.56 -18.91 -1.48
N LEU A 292 -7.75 -19.08 -0.17
CA LEU A 292 -6.65 -19.11 0.81
C LEU A 292 -6.10 -20.53 1.03
N GLN A 293 -6.70 -21.55 0.43
CA GLN A 293 -6.23 -22.93 0.51
C GLN A 293 -4.74 -23.11 0.12
N PRO A 294 -4.19 -22.41 -0.88
CA PRO A 294 -2.77 -22.54 -1.19
C PRO A 294 -1.86 -22.04 -0.07
N ILE A 295 -2.28 -21.04 0.72
CA ILE A 295 -1.53 -20.60 1.90
C ILE A 295 -1.51 -21.73 2.94
N LEU A 296 -2.64 -22.39 3.16
CA LEU A 296 -2.72 -23.53 4.08
C LEU A 296 -1.82 -24.70 3.65
N GLN A 297 -1.70 -24.95 2.35
CA GLN A 297 -0.79 -25.96 1.82
C GLN A 297 0.68 -25.62 2.12
N VAL A 298 1.07 -24.35 1.97
CA VAL A 298 2.42 -23.87 2.31
C VAL A 298 2.70 -24.02 3.81
N LEU A 299 1.72 -23.76 4.67
CA LEU A 299 1.85 -23.96 6.13
C LEU A 299 1.96 -25.42 6.55
N GLN A 300 1.54 -26.36 5.70
CA GLN A 300 1.62 -27.81 5.95
C GLN A 300 2.89 -28.46 5.41
N GLN A 301 3.67 -27.74 4.59
CA GLN A 301 4.97 -28.22 4.12
C GLN A 301 6.00 -28.06 5.25
N PRO A 302 6.76 -29.13 5.57
CA PRO A 302 7.72 -29.14 6.67
C PRO A 302 8.92 -28.22 6.44
#